data_AF-A0A2I0DCY0-F1
#
_entry.id   AF-A0A2I0DCY0-F1
#
_cell.length_a   1.000
_cell.length_b   1.000
_cell.length_c   1.000
_cell.angle_alpha   90.00
_cell.angle_beta   90.00
_cell.angle_gamma   90.00
#
_symmetry.space_group_name_H-M   'P 1'
#
loop_
_entity.id
_entity.type
_entity.pdbx_description
1 polymer ?
#
loop_
_entity_poly.entity_id
_entity_poly.type
_entity_poly.pdbx_seq_one_letter_code
_entity_poly.pdbx_strand_id
1 'polypeptide(L)'
;TNGDNGLDATSTGNPSLFSWDSQNESWLTISNTNLNTLEAGKAYGILIRGDRGTNIYEANIAKGDDTRLRSLGTILTGDVNMDNDLNPNSEGFALIGNPYQAEVDMKATLATSSTHLDKRFYYAYKPGIGERGGYVTVDLDSEPVEHIPEVPLNDNMGSEKFRFLQVNQSVFVQTVSDLQPNEVPTLTFKEEFKTDDTSTNQDLRVNSNSKIDLNI
;
A
#
# COMPACT_ATOMS: atom_id res chain seq x y z
N THR A 1 8.67 10.20 17.83
CA THR A 1 8.99 9.50 19.09
C THR A 1 10.33 10.03 19.61
N ASN A 2 10.94 9.45 20.65
CA ASN A 2 12.30 9.83 21.10
C ASN A 2 13.41 8.92 20.53
N GLY A 3 13.10 7.99 19.64
CA GLY A 3 14.06 7.03 19.07
C GLY A 3 14.08 5.65 19.75
N ASP A 4 13.70 5.56 21.03
CA ASP A 4 13.95 4.36 21.85
C ASP A 4 13.14 3.13 21.41
N ASN A 5 12.01 3.36 20.76
CA ASN A 5 11.04 2.33 20.38
C ASN A 5 11.20 1.86 18.92
N GLY A 6 12.37 2.09 18.31
CA GLY A 6 12.67 1.67 16.94
C GLY A 6 12.11 2.57 15.83
N LEU A 7 11.38 3.63 16.20
CA LEU A 7 10.91 4.69 15.31
C LEU A 7 11.86 5.89 15.36
N ASP A 8 12.03 6.60 14.24
CA ASP A 8 12.87 7.79 14.18
C ASP A 8 12.43 8.87 15.19
N ALA A 9 13.42 9.46 15.87
CA ALA A 9 13.18 10.53 16.83
C ALA A 9 12.66 11.78 16.12
N THR A 10 11.60 12.41 16.64
CA THR A 10 11.00 13.62 16.05
C THR A 10 10.79 14.69 17.13
N SER A 11 10.83 15.97 16.76
CA SER A 11 10.61 17.09 17.69
C SER A 11 9.23 17.07 18.35
N THR A 12 8.20 16.57 17.65
CA THR A 12 6.83 16.48 18.15
C THR A 12 6.53 15.18 18.90
N GLY A 13 7.41 14.19 18.82
CA GLY A 13 7.14 12.86 19.36
C GLY A 13 6.17 12.01 18.51
N ASN A 14 5.57 12.56 17.46
CA ASN A 14 4.61 11.83 16.62
C ASN A 14 5.26 10.63 15.92
N PRO A 15 4.57 9.47 15.86
CA PRO A 15 5.02 8.31 15.10
C PRO A 15 4.81 8.51 13.60
N SER A 16 5.54 7.72 12.80
CA SER A 16 5.50 7.74 11.33
C SER A 16 4.92 6.46 10.72
N LEU A 17 4.47 5.52 11.56
CA LEU A 17 3.91 4.23 11.16
C LEU A 17 2.50 4.10 11.73
N PHE A 18 1.57 3.69 10.87
CA PHE A 18 0.15 3.61 11.17
C PHE A 18 -0.43 2.31 10.65
N SER A 19 -1.46 1.80 11.33
CA SER A 19 -2.34 0.74 10.83
C SER A 19 -3.74 1.32 10.62
N TRP A 20 -4.53 0.65 9.79
CA TRP A 20 -5.94 0.99 9.61
C TRP A 20 -6.80 0.12 10.53
N ASP A 21 -7.74 0.75 11.24
CA ASP A 21 -8.82 0.07 11.95
C ASP A 21 -10.06 0.09 11.07
N SER A 22 -10.32 -1.03 10.40
CA SER A 22 -11.48 -1.18 9.52
C SER A 22 -12.81 -1.08 10.24
N GLN A 23 -12.88 -1.33 11.56
CA GLN A 23 -14.16 -1.27 12.29
C GLN A 23 -14.55 0.17 12.63
N ASN A 24 -13.56 0.99 12.98
CA ASN A 24 -13.76 2.39 13.37
C ASN A 24 -13.41 3.39 12.25
N GLU A 25 -12.98 2.89 11.10
CA GLU A 25 -12.51 3.66 9.94
C GLU A 25 -11.51 4.75 10.30
N SER A 26 -10.47 4.35 11.04
CA SER A 26 -9.49 5.29 11.57
C SER A 26 -8.07 4.77 11.49
N TRP A 27 -7.13 5.71 11.37
CA TRP A 27 -5.70 5.41 11.45
C TRP A 27 -5.28 5.29 12.92
N LEU A 28 -4.72 4.13 13.27
CA LEU A 28 -4.11 3.88 14.57
C LEU A 28 -2.60 4.06 14.47
N THR A 29 -2.03 4.75 15.46
CA THR A 29 -0.58 4.94 15.54
C THR A 29 0.11 3.69 16.06
N ILE A 30 1.15 3.22 15.36
CA ILE A 30 2.08 2.24 15.90
C ILE A 30 3.22 3.00 16.56
N SER A 31 3.40 2.83 17.88
CA SER A 31 4.35 3.61 18.68
C SER A 31 5.65 2.88 19.01
N ASN A 32 5.74 1.57 18.72
CA ASN A 32 6.90 0.75 19.05
C ASN A 32 7.11 -0.41 18.08
N THR A 33 8.15 -0.33 17.26
CA THR A 33 8.53 -1.37 16.30
C THR A 33 9.50 -2.40 16.87
N ASN A 34 9.99 -2.22 18.09
CA ASN A 34 10.75 -3.26 18.80
C ASN A 34 9.81 -4.38 19.31
N LEU A 35 8.55 -4.06 19.56
CA LEU A 35 7.51 -5.00 19.99
C LEU A 35 6.58 -5.40 18.83
N ASN A 36 6.18 -4.43 18.01
CA ASN A 36 5.32 -4.68 16.85
C ASN A 36 6.19 -5.00 15.64
N THR A 37 6.11 -6.25 15.18
CA THR A 37 6.82 -6.68 13.96
C THR A 37 5.92 -6.59 12.74
N LEU A 38 6.51 -6.51 11.56
CA LEU A 38 5.76 -6.50 10.30
C LEU A 38 5.27 -7.91 9.99
N GLU A 39 3.98 -8.02 9.68
CA GLU A 39 3.32 -9.26 9.29
C GLU A 39 3.00 -9.18 7.79
N ALA A 40 3.31 -10.24 7.04
CA ALA A 40 2.97 -10.29 5.62
C ALA A 40 1.43 -10.31 5.44
N GLY A 41 0.94 -9.53 4.46
CA GLY A 41 -0.49 -9.35 4.20
C GLY A 41 -1.12 -8.21 5.00
N LYS A 42 -0.56 -7.88 6.17
CA LYS A 42 -1.04 -6.77 6.99
C LYS A 42 -0.67 -5.44 6.36
N ALA A 43 -1.64 -4.54 6.26
CA ALA A 43 -1.45 -3.24 5.66
C ALA A 43 -0.95 -2.20 6.68
N TYR A 44 -0.04 -1.34 6.21
CA TYR A 44 0.51 -0.25 7.00
C TYR A 44 0.56 1.03 6.17
N GLY A 45 0.35 2.17 6.82
CA GLY A 45 0.67 3.49 6.31
C GLY A 45 2.00 3.96 6.90
N ILE A 46 2.95 4.36 6.05
CA ILE A 46 4.25 4.84 6.50
C ILE A 46 4.55 6.22 5.90
N LEU A 47 5.00 7.13 6.76
CA LEU A 47 5.54 8.42 6.33
C LEU A 47 7.07 8.36 6.31
N ILE A 48 7.63 8.43 5.10
CA ILE A 48 9.07 8.46 4.86
C ILE A 48 9.43 9.86 4.37
N ARG A 49 10.44 10.47 4.98
CA ARG A 49 10.89 11.83 4.63
C ARG A 49 12.24 11.86 3.93
N GLY A 50 12.94 10.74 3.84
CA GLY A 50 14.25 10.65 3.21
C GLY A 50 15.17 9.74 4.00
N ASP A 51 16.42 9.68 3.58
CA ASP A 51 17.46 8.88 4.22
C ASP A 51 17.77 9.32 5.67
N ARG A 52 18.72 8.63 6.32
CA ARG A 52 19.11 8.93 7.71
C ARG A 52 19.86 10.26 7.89
N GLY A 53 20.27 10.92 6.80
CA GLY A 53 20.90 12.24 6.82
C GLY A 53 19.89 13.38 6.85
N THR A 54 18.62 13.11 6.56
CA THR A 54 17.54 14.11 6.54
C THR A 54 17.43 14.84 7.89
N ASN A 55 17.73 16.15 7.91
CA ASN A 55 17.54 16.97 9.10
C ASN A 55 16.05 17.35 9.29
N ILE A 56 15.32 16.46 9.94
CA ILE A 56 13.89 16.61 10.22
C ILE A 56 13.53 17.64 11.30
N TYR A 57 14.53 18.29 11.90
CA TYR A 57 14.35 19.34 12.91
C TYR A 57 14.31 20.76 12.31
N GLU A 58 14.72 20.95 11.05
CA GLU A 58 14.69 22.27 10.41
C GLU A 58 13.28 22.68 9.97
N ALA A 59 12.54 21.76 9.37
CA ALA A 59 11.19 22.03 8.88
C ALA A 59 10.35 20.74 8.76
N ASN A 60 9.03 20.90 8.88
CA ASN A 60 8.06 19.81 8.66
C ASN A 60 7.96 19.36 7.20
N ILE A 61 8.57 20.12 6.28
CA ILE A 61 8.65 19.81 4.85
C ILE A 61 10.02 19.24 4.44
N ALA A 62 10.92 18.99 5.40
CA ALA A 62 12.23 18.44 5.11
C ALA A 62 12.09 17.12 4.34
N LYS A 63 12.73 17.07 3.17
CA LYS A 63 12.84 15.91 2.29
C LYS A 63 14.34 15.63 2.08
N GLY A 64 14.77 14.39 2.29
CA GLY A 64 16.14 13.96 2.02
C GLY A 64 16.22 12.99 0.85
N ASP A 65 17.39 12.37 0.72
CA ASP A 65 17.70 11.45 -0.39
C ASP A 65 16.94 10.11 -0.26
N ASP A 66 17.10 9.26 -1.28
CA ASP A 66 16.42 7.98 -1.41
C ASP A 66 16.56 7.08 -0.16
N THR A 67 15.42 6.67 0.40
CA THR A 67 15.37 5.67 1.47
C THR A 67 15.20 4.28 0.89
N ARG A 68 16.11 3.36 1.20
CA ARG A 68 15.91 1.93 0.91
C ARG A 68 15.30 1.21 2.10
N LEU A 69 14.04 0.78 1.96
CA LEU A 69 13.41 -0.11 2.92
C LEU A 69 13.82 -1.57 2.69
N ARG A 70 13.96 -2.31 3.78
CA ARG A 70 14.24 -3.75 3.77
C ARG A 70 13.40 -4.43 4.85
N SER A 71 12.58 -5.38 4.46
CA SER A 71 11.96 -6.36 5.35
C SER A 71 12.74 -7.67 5.26
N LEU A 72 12.75 -8.41 6.38
CA LEU A 72 13.22 -9.80 6.44
C LEU A 72 12.08 -10.62 7.02
N GLY A 73 11.92 -11.84 6.55
CA GLY A 73 10.86 -12.72 7.02
C GLY A 73 10.76 -13.98 6.18
N THR A 74 9.80 -14.81 6.55
CA THR A 74 9.43 -16.00 5.77
C THR A 74 8.47 -15.59 4.67
N ILE A 75 8.70 -16.08 3.45
CA ILE A 75 7.79 -15.88 2.33
C ILE A 75 6.49 -16.63 2.63
N LEU A 76 5.36 -15.93 2.62
CA LEU A 76 4.05 -16.59 2.67
C LEU A 76 3.74 -17.25 1.32
N THR A 77 3.27 -18.48 1.41
CA THR A 77 2.75 -19.30 0.30
C THR A 77 1.41 -19.87 0.72
N GLY A 78 0.70 -20.50 -0.21
CA GLY A 78 -0.70 -20.87 -0.06
C GLY A 78 -1.66 -19.68 -0.14
N ASP A 79 -2.95 -19.99 -0.12
CA ASP A 79 -4.02 -18.99 -0.10
C ASP A 79 -4.06 -18.27 1.26
N VAL A 80 -4.25 -16.96 1.24
CA VAL A 80 -4.26 -16.10 2.43
C VAL A 80 -5.62 -15.43 2.57
N ASN A 81 -6.33 -15.77 3.65
CA ASN A 81 -7.62 -15.18 3.99
C ASN A 81 -7.45 -13.84 4.70
N MET A 82 -8.24 -12.84 4.30
CA MET A 82 -8.20 -11.47 4.81
C MET A 82 -9.50 -11.05 5.51
N ASP A 83 -10.42 -11.98 5.78
CA ASP A 83 -11.79 -11.66 6.22
C ASP A 83 -11.80 -10.84 7.52
N ASN A 84 -10.84 -11.10 8.42
CA ASN A 84 -10.74 -10.40 9.69
C ASN A 84 -10.27 -8.93 9.56
N ASP A 85 -9.68 -8.57 8.42
CA ASP A 85 -9.20 -7.21 8.16
C ASP A 85 -10.23 -6.36 7.41
N LEU A 86 -11.36 -6.95 6.98
CA LEU A 86 -12.42 -6.26 6.25
C LEU A 86 -13.37 -5.48 7.17
N ASN A 87 -14.00 -4.44 6.63
CA ASN A 87 -15.03 -3.68 7.33
C ASN A 87 -16.39 -4.38 7.15
N PRO A 88 -17.05 -4.84 8.22
CA PRO A 88 -18.29 -5.60 8.11
C PRO A 88 -19.52 -4.73 7.80
N ASN A 89 -19.35 -3.40 7.76
CA ASN A 89 -20.45 -2.46 7.54
C ASN A 89 -20.57 -2.10 6.06
N SER A 90 -21.81 -1.88 5.61
CA SER A 90 -22.11 -1.38 4.27
C SER A 90 -21.33 -0.10 3.96
N GLU A 91 -20.81 0.02 2.73
CA GLU A 91 -19.96 1.13 2.25
C GLU A 91 -18.65 1.33 3.01
N GLY A 92 -18.33 0.44 3.95
CA GLY A 92 -17.18 0.57 4.83
C GLY A 92 -15.85 0.24 4.14
N PHE A 93 -14.78 0.95 4.53
CA PHE A 93 -13.45 0.78 3.94
C PHE A 93 -12.51 -0.11 4.77
N ALA A 94 -11.77 -0.96 4.06
CA ALA A 94 -10.71 -1.80 4.62
C ALA A 94 -9.41 -1.61 3.86
N LEU A 95 -8.30 -1.51 4.59
CA LEU A 95 -6.96 -1.44 4.01
C LEU A 95 -6.34 -2.84 3.99
N ILE A 96 -6.10 -3.38 2.79
CA ILE A 96 -5.53 -4.71 2.59
C ILE A 96 -4.12 -4.61 2.00
N GLY A 97 -3.21 -5.47 2.45
CA GLY A 97 -1.84 -5.54 1.96
C GLY A 97 -1.63 -6.76 1.06
N ASN A 98 -0.71 -6.66 0.11
CA ASN A 98 -0.28 -7.83 -0.65
C ASN A 98 0.46 -8.81 0.27
N PRO A 99 -0.02 -10.06 0.46
CA PRO A 99 0.66 -11.03 1.30
C PRO A 99 1.88 -11.67 0.64
N TYR A 100 2.00 -11.56 -0.68
CA TYR A 100 3.00 -12.27 -1.46
C TYR A 100 4.17 -11.37 -1.84
N GLN A 101 5.34 -12.00 -2.01
CA GLN A 101 6.46 -11.38 -2.73
C GLN A 101 6.32 -11.58 -4.25
N ALA A 102 5.12 -11.32 -4.77
CA ALA A 102 4.79 -11.32 -6.19
C ALA A 102 3.64 -10.32 -6.44
N GLU A 103 3.52 -9.81 -7.66
CA GLU A 103 2.37 -9.01 -8.07
C GLU A 103 1.09 -9.86 -8.11
N VAL A 104 -0.03 -9.30 -7.66
CA VAL A 104 -1.32 -10.00 -7.60
C VAL A 104 -2.36 -9.33 -8.48
N ASP A 105 -3.04 -10.09 -9.34
CA ASP A 105 -4.14 -9.60 -10.18
C ASP A 105 -5.38 -9.26 -9.33
N MET A 106 -5.62 -7.97 -9.12
CA MET A 106 -6.77 -7.50 -8.32
C MET A 106 -8.10 -7.68 -9.05
N LYS A 107 -8.11 -7.66 -10.39
CA LYS A 107 -9.31 -7.95 -11.19
C LYS A 107 -9.76 -9.38 -10.95
N ALA A 108 -8.84 -10.34 -11.04
CA ALA A 108 -9.15 -11.75 -10.77
C ALA A 108 -9.53 -11.98 -9.29
N THR A 109 -8.76 -11.39 -8.37
CA THR A 109 -8.95 -11.54 -6.92
C THR A 109 -10.32 -11.05 -6.47
N LEU A 110 -10.71 -9.82 -6.80
CA LEU A 110 -12.00 -9.26 -6.39
C LEU A 110 -13.17 -9.93 -7.14
N ALA A 111 -13.00 -10.24 -8.43
CA ALA A 111 -14.07 -10.86 -9.20
C ALA A 111 -14.44 -12.26 -8.68
N THR A 112 -13.44 -13.07 -8.33
CA THR A 112 -13.60 -14.53 -8.14
C THR A 112 -13.32 -15.06 -6.73
N SER A 113 -12.65 -14.27 -5.88
CA SER A 113 -12.22 -14.69 -4.54
C SER A 113 -12.58 -13.66 -3.46
N SER A 114 -13.70 -12.96 -3.70
CA SER A 114 -14.33 -12.08 -2.71
C SER A 114 -15.85 -12.20 -2.74
N THR A 115 -16.49 -11.90 -1.61
CA THR A 115 -17.94 -11.71 -1.48
C THR A 115 -18.22 -10.38 -0.78
N HIS A 116 -19.32 -9.73 -1.17
CA HIS A 116 -19.80 -8.46 -0.60
C HIS A 116 -18.76 -7.32 -0.55
N LEU A 117 -17.77 -7.33 -1.46
CA LEU A 117 -16.88 -6.21 -1.75
C LEU A 117 -17.22 -5.60 -3.11
N ASP A 118 -16.96 -4.30 -3.28
CA ASP A 118 -16.95 -3.65 -4.59
C ASP A 118 -15.89 -4.35 -5.47
N LYS A 119 -16.36 -4.91 -6.59
CA LYS A 119 -15.52 -5.66 -7.53
C LYS A 119 -14.91 -4.78 -8.61
N ARG A 120 -15.49 -3.60 -8.82
CA ARG A 120 -15.10 -2.66 -9.85
C ARG A 120 -14.01 -1.74 -9.37
N PHE A 121 -14.13 -1.23 -8.14
CA PHE A 121 -13.21 -0.21 -7.64
C PHE A 121 -12.35 -0.69 -6.49
N TYR A 122 -11.08 -0.31 -6.55
CA TYR A 122 -10.22 -0.24 -5.38
C TYR A 122 -9.44 1.08 -5.39
N TYR A 123 -8.86 1.46 -4.26
CA TYR A 123 -8.20 2.75 -4.13
C TYR A 123 -6.71 2.58 -3.78
N ALA A 124 -5.84 2.94 -4.71
CA ALA A 124 -4.39 2.85 -4.56
C ALA A 124 -3.81 4.18 -4.10
N TYR A 125 -2.86 4.13 -3.17
CA TYR A 125 -2.09 5.32 -2.82
C TYR A 125 -1.05 5.63 -3.90
N LYS A 126 -1.05 6.87 -4.38
CA LYS A 126 -0.05 7.41 -5.30
C LYS A 126 0.71 8.59 -4.66
N PRO A 127 1.99 8.42 -4.34
CA PRO A 127 2.84 9.46 -3.75
C PRO A 127 3.02 10.71 -4.62
N GLY A 128 2.94 10.57 -5.95
CA GLY A 128 3.15 11.66 -6.90
C GLY A 128 1.99 12.65 -7.05
N ILE A 129 0.87 12.48 -6.34
CA ILE A 129 -0.26 13.43 -6.39
C ILE A 129 -0.01 14.58 -5.40
N GLY A 130 -0.01 15.81 -5.89
CA GLY A 130 0.26 17.00 -5.07
C GLY A 130 1.64 16.94 -4.40
N GLU A 131 1.77 17.46 -3.18
CA GLU A 131 3.07 17.51 -2.48
C GLU A 131 3.39 16.28 -1.61
N ARG A 132 2.34 15.53 -1.24
CA ARG A 132 2.39 14.45 -0.23
C ARG A 132 1.84 13.13 -0.71
N GLY A 133 1.23 13.07 -1.89
CA GLY A 133 0.50 11.92 -2.39
C GLY A 133 -1.01 12.04 -2.19
N GLY A 134 -1.73 11.10 -2.80
CA GLY A 134 -3.17 11.01 -2.76
C GLY A 134 -3.63 9.65 -3.26
N TYR A 135 -4.91 9.34 -3.05
CA TYR A 135 -5.50 8.10 -3.55
C TYR A 135 -5.97 8.29 -5.00
N VAL A 136 -5.77 7.24 -5.79
CA VAL A 136 -6.44 7.07 -7.09
C VAL A 136 -7.51 6.00 -6.95
N THR A 137 -8.67 6.23 -7.54
CA THR A 137 -9.69 5.20 -7.76
C THR A 137 -9.30 4.43 -9.01
N VAL A 138 -9.15 3.12 -8.89
CA VAL A 138 -8.83 2.23 -10.00
C VAL A 138 -10.10 1.53 -10.46
N ASP A 139 -10.43 1.65 -11.74
CA ASP A 139 -11.57 0.99 -12.37
C ASP A 139 -11.12 -0.32 -13.04
N LEU A 140 -11.40 -1.44 -12.38
CA LEU A 140 -11.05 -2.78 -12.83
C LEU A 140 -11.95 -3.30 -13.97
N ASP A 141 -13.15 -2.72 -14.15
CA ASP A 141 -14.07 -3.14 -15.22
C ASP A 141 -13.68 -2.52 -16.57
N SER A 142 -12.96 -1.40 -16.55
CA SER A 142 -12.42 -0.77 -17.76
C SER A 142 -11.39 -1.68 -18.45
N GLU A 143 -11.31 -1.59 -19.78
CA GLU A 143 -10.27 -2.24 -20.58
C GLU A 143 -9.62 -1.29 -21.60
N PRO A 144 -8.32 -0.96 -21.43
CA PRO A 144 -7.44 -1.34 -20.31
C PRO A 144 -7.95 -0.77 -18.97
N VAL A 145 -7.46 -1.30 -17.85
CA VAL A 145 -7.76 -0.74 -16.51
C VAL A 145 -7.46 0.76 -16.50
N GLU A 146 -8.39 1.55 -15.95
CA GLU A 146 -8.30 3.01 -15.86
C GLU A 146 -8.17 3.46 -14.39
N HIS A 147 -7.76 4.71 -14.17
CA HIS A 147 -7.73 5.29 -12.84
C HIS A 147 -7.97 6.80 -12.85
N ILE A 148 -8.56 7.31 -11.77
CA ILE A 148 -8.82 8.74 -11.56
C ILE A 148 -8.29 9.21 -10.19
N PRO A 149 -7.75 10.43 -10.06
CA PRO A 149 -7.45 11.39 -11.13
C PRO A 149 -6.42 10.84 -12.13
N GLU A 150 -6.49 11.31 -13.37
CA GLU A 150 -5.43 11.04 -14.34
C GLU A 150 -4.13 11.70 -13.86
N VAL A 151 -3.04 10.97 -13.96
CA VAL A 151 -1.73 11.40 -13.47
C VAL A 151 -0.72 11.05 -14.53
N PRO A 152 0.27 11.92 -14.82
CA PRO A 152 1.27 11.65 -15.85
C PRO A 152 1.89 10.28 -15.63
N LEU A 153 1.75 9.43 -16.65
CA LEU A 153 2.42 8.15 -16.75
C LEU A 153 3.90 8.43 -17.03
N ASN A 154 4.81 7.89 -16.23
CA ASN A 154 6.21 7.76 -16.66
C ASN A 154 6.36 6.48 -17.49
N ASP A 155 7.47 6.29 -18.19
CA ASP A 155 7.64 5.19 -19.17
C ASP A 155 7.48 3.76 -18.57
N ASN A 156 7.44 3.61 -17.23
CA ASN A 156 7.21 2.35 -16.52
C ASN A 156 5.75 2.15 -16.03
N MET A 157 4.88 3.14 -16.21
CA MET A 157 3.50 3.16 -15.69
C MET A 157 2.49 3.14 -16.83
N GLY A 158 2.11 1.97 -17.34
CA GLY A 158 0.86 1.89 -18.09
C GLY A 158 -0.34 1.75 -17.15
N SER A 159 -1.54 2.14 -17.60
CA SER A 159 -2.75 2.06 -16.77
C SER A 159 -3.09 0.62 -16.38
N GLU A 160 -2.65 -0.36 -17.18
CA GLU A 160 -2.71 -1.79 -16.90
C GLU A 160 -1.94 -2.21 -15.64
N LYS A 161 -0.98 -1.41 -15.15
CA LYS A 161 -0.22 -1.73 -13.92
C LYS A 161 -1.02 -1.54 -12.66
N PHE A 162 -2.04 -0.67 -12.69
CA PHE A 162 -3.02 -0.60 -11.62
C PHE A 162 -3.95 -1.82 -11.61
N ARG A 163 -3.88 -2.74 -12.56
CA ARG A 163 -4.54 -4.05 -12.36
C ARG A 163 -3.87 -4.85 -11.25
N PHE A 164 -2.55 -4.71 -11.09
CA PHE A 164 -1.74 -5.58 -10.26
C PHE A 164 -1.34 -4.89 -8.95
N LEU A 165 -1.71 -5.51 -7.83
CA LEU A 165 -1.26 -5.08 -6.51
C LEU A 165 0.21 -5.46 -6.33
N GLN A 166 1.06 -4.47 -6.15
CA GLN A 166 2.51 -4.64 -6.14
C GLN A 166 3.01 -5.25 -4.83
N VAL A 167 4.24 -5.77 -4.87
CA VAL A 167 4.91 -6.25 -3.67
C VAL A 167 5.10 -5.12 -2.66
N ASN A 168 4.77 -5.38 -1.39
CA ASN A 168 4.77 -4.40 -0.30
C ASN A 168 3.82 -3.20 -0.51
N GLN A 169 2.80 -3.33 -1.38
CA GLN A 169 1.75 -2.33 -1.53
C GLN A 169 0.50 -2.70 -0.74
N SER A 170 -0.23 -1.69 -0.30
CA SER A 170 -1.57 -1.80 0.26
C SER A 170 -2.56 -0.92 -0.49
N VAL A 171 -3.82 -1.31 -0.47
CA VAL A 171 -4.93 -0.62 -1.14
C VAL A 171 -6.17 -0.63 -0.26
N PHE A 172 -7.04 0.35 -0.46
CA PHE A 172 -8.38 0.30 0.11
C PHE A 172 -9.32 -0.47 -0.80
N VAL A 173 -10.15 -1.31 -0.18
CA VAL A 173 -11.34 -1.93 -0.76
C VAL A 173 -12.56 -1.50 0.03
N GLN A 174 -13.73 -1.56 -0.60
CA GLN A 174 -14.98 -1.10 -0.02
C GLN A 174 -15.99 -2.24 0.04
N THR A 175 -16.70 -2.37 1.15
CA THR A 175 -17.86 -3.25 1.29
C THR A 175 -19.03 -2.69 0.49
N VAL A 176 -19.79 -3.57 -0.17
CA VAL A 176 -20.92 -3.14 -1.04
C VAL A 176 -21.98 -2.37 -0.27
N SER A 177 -22.66 -1.44 -0.95
CA SER A 177 -23.68 -0.57 -0.37
C SER A 177 -24.99 -1.30 -0.01
N ASP A 178 -25.25 -2.44 -0.63
CA ASP A 178 -26.48 -3.24 -0.51
C ASP A 178 -26.32 -4.47 0.41
N LEU A 179 -25.30 -4.47 1.28
CA LEU A 179 -25.04 -5.52 2.26
C LEU A 179 -26.27 -5.77 3.15
N GLN A 180 -26.74 -7.03 3.21
CA GLN A 180 -27.89 -7.40 4.02
C GLN A 180 -27.51 -7.65 5.49
N PRO A 181 -28.47 -7.55 6.43
CA PRO A 181 -28.23 -7.93 7.82
C PRO A 181 -27.71 -9.37 7.95
N ASN A 182 -26.59 -9.54 8.67
CA ASN A 182 -25.85 -10.80 8.88
C ASN A 182 -24.96 -11.27 7.72
N GLU A 183 -24.88 -10.54 6.61
CA GLU A 183 -23.83 -10.76 5.62
C GLU A 183 -22.52 -10.13 6.11
N VAL A 184 -21.41 -10.78 5.81
CA VAL A 184 -20.06 -10.26 6.09
C VAL A 184 -19.22 -10.38 4.82
N PRO A 185 -18.40 -9.38 4.51
CA PRO A 185 -17.53 -9.46 3.35
C PRO A 185 -16.43 -10.51 3.56
N THR A 186 -16.00 -11.11 2.46
CA THR A 186 -14.87 -12.05 2.47
C THR A 186 -13.89 -11.72 1.36
N LEU A 187 -12.63 -12.03 1.60
CA LEU A 187 -11.55 -11.88 0.62
C LEU A 187 -10.46 -12.91 0.91
N THR A 188 -10.13 -13.69 -0.11
CA THR A 188 -8.96 -14.58 -0.07
C THR A 188 -8.04 -14.25 -1.22
N PHE A 189 -6.79 -13.89 -0.89
CA PHE A 189 -5.72 -13.88 -1.87
C PHE A 189 -5.37 -15.32 -2.20
N LYS A 190 -5.47 -15.70 -3.47
CA LYS A 190 -5.07 -17.03 -3.91
C LYS A 190 -3.73 -16.99 -4.62
N GLU A 191 -2.95 -18.07 -4.51
CA GLU A 191 -1.66 -18.12 -5.21
C GLU A 191 -1.81 -18.13 -6.73
N GLU A 192 -2.91 -18.66 -7.26
CA GLU A 192 -3.18 -18.70 -8.70
C GLU A 192 -3.33 -17.31 -9.33
N PHE A 193 -3.54 -16.25 -8.53
CA PHE A 193 -3.63 -14.87 -9.03
C PHE A 193 -2.30 -14.10 -8.97
N LYS A 194 -1.21 -14.76 -8.55
CA LYS A 194 0.14 -14.18 -8.68
C LYS A 194 0.52 -14.09 -10.15
N THR A 195 1.36 -13.13 -10.47
CA THR A 195 1.97 -13.02 -11.80
C THR A 195 3.48 -13.08 -11.71
N ASP A 196 4.10 -13.38 -12.85
CA ASP A 196 5.56 -13.31 -13.02
C ASP A 196 6.02 -11.92 -13.49
N ASP A 197 5.14 -10.91 -13.48
CA ASP A 197 5.51 -9.52 -13.76
C ASP A 197 6.39 -8.98 -12.62
N THR A 198 7.28 -8.07 -12.98
CA THR A 198 8.28 -7.47 -12.08
C THR A 198 8.32 -5.94 -12.20
N SER A 199 7.38 -5.36 -12.96
CA SER A 199 7.37 -3.93 -13.30
C SER A 199 6.47 -3.16 -12.34
N THR A 200 7.07 -2.19 -11.64
CA THR A 200 6.40 -1.46 -10.56
C THR A 200 5.42 -0.40 -11.09
N ASN A 201 4.28 -0.23 -10.41
CA ASN A 201 3.33 0.87 -10.69
C ASN A 201 3.78 2.23 -10.13
N GLN A 202 4.93 2.27 -9.44
CA GLN A 202 5.57 3.46 -8.89
C GLN A 202 7.09 3.23 -8.85
N ASP A 203 7.86 4.21 -9.30
CA ASP A 203 9.27 4.32 -8.96
C ASP A 203 9.44 5.34 -7.84
N LEU A 204 9.85 4.88 -6.66
CA LEU A 204 10.10 5.70 -5.47
C LEU A 204 11.55 6.18 -5.38
N ARG A 205 12.20 6.41 -6.51
CA ARG A 205 13.55 6.96 -6.57
C ARG A 205 13.49 8.41 -7.03
N VAL A 206 14.16 9.29 -6.31
CA VAL A 206 14.47 10.61 -6.84
C VAL A 206 15.53 10.39 -7.90
N ASN A 207 15.28 10.84 -9.14
CA ASN A 207 16.25 10.79 -10.24
C ASN A 207 17.57 11.43 -9.83
N SER A 208 18.48 10.65 -9.25
CA SER A 208 19.85 11.04 -9.04
C SER A 208 20.58 10.81 -10.35
N ASN A 209 20.47 11.80 -11.25
CA ASN A 209 21.33 11.91 -12.42
C ASN A 209 22.78 12.18 -11.95
N SER A 210 23.45 11.15 -11.44
CA SER A 210 24.90 11.18 -11.25
C SER A 210 25.45 9.77 -11.03
N LYS A 211 25.48 9.00 -12.12
CA LYS A 211 26.48 7.93 -12.27
C LYS A 211 27.58 8.47 -13.20
N ILE A 212 28.78 8.70 -12.67
CA ILE A 212 29.98 8.74 -13.50
C ILE A 212 30.52 7.32 -13.49
N ASP A 213 30.37 6.62 -14.62
CA ASP A 213 31.10 5.39 -14.85
C ASP A 213 32.55 5.76 -15.18
N LEU A 214 33.43 5.59 -14.20
CA LEU A 214 34.86 5.52 -14.47
C LEU A 214 35.16 4.12 -15.01
N ASN A 215 35.25 4.01 -16.33
CA ASN A 215 35.97 2.89 -16.93
C ASN A 215 37.46 3.08 -16.60
N ILE A 216 37.97 2.27 -15.68
CA ILE A 216 39.41 2.01 -15.55
C ILE A 216 39.72 0.77 -16.37
#